data_AF-A0A520IA27-F1
#
_entry.id   AF-A0A520IA27-F1
#
_cell.length_a   1.000
_cell.length_b   1.000
_cell.length_c   1.000
_cell.angle_alpha   90.00
_cell.angle_beta   90.00
_cell.angle_gamma   90.00
#
_symmetry.space_group_name_H-M   'P 1'
#
loop_
_entity.id
_entity.type
_entity.pdbx_description
1 polymer ?
#
loop_
_entity_poly.entity_id
_entity_poly.type
_entity_poly.pdbx_seq_one_letter_code
_entity_poly.pdbx_strand_id
1 'polypeptide(L)'
;MLVKKCIKLFIIVLGINNLVYGQAEKNKAANIAVDFSESIEPMKPLWAWFGYDEPNYTYMKDGKKLLSEIAAASPVPVFVRAHSLLVTGDGVAALKWGSTNAYTEDESGNPIYNWSIIDSIF
;
A
#
# COMPACT_ATOMS: atom_id res chain seq x y z
N MET A 1 -47.53 47.20 7.77
CA MET A 1 -47.96 46.31 6.66
C MET A 1 -46.79 45.79 5.81
N LEU A 2 -45.72 46.58 5.63
CA LEU A 2 -44.53 46.23 4.85
C LEU A 2 -43.69 45.08 5.47
N VAL A 3 -43.47 45.10 6.79
CA VAL A 3 -42.67 44.10 7.51
C VAL A 3 -43.27 42.68 7.39
N LYS A 4 -44.59 42.54 7.43
CA LYS A 4 -45.29 41.25 7.25
C LYS A 4 -45.16 40.70 5.81
N LYS A 5 -45.03 41.58 4.80
CA LYS A 5 -44.76 41.18 3.41
C LYS A 5 -43.30 40.74 3.22
N CYS A 6 -42.35 41.43 3.85
CA CYS A 6 -40.93 41.04 3.80
C CYS A 6 -40.67 39.70 4.50
N ILE A 7 -41.32 39.42 5.63
CA ILE A 7 -41.21 38.14 6.34
C ILE A 7 -41.79 36.98 5.49
N LYS A 8 -42.94 37.18 4.84
CA LYS A 8 -43.50 36.17 3.92
C LYS A 8 -42.59 35.90 2.72
N LEU A 9 -41.96 36.94 2.16
CA LEU A 9 -41.03 36.80 1.04
C LEU A 9 -39.73 36.09 1.46
N PHE A 10 -39.23 36.36 2.67
CA PHE A 10 -38.04 35.71 3.22
C PHE A 10 -38.28 34.21 3.50
N ILE A 11 -39.47 33.83 3.99
CA ILE A 11 -39.84 32.43 4.22
C ILE A 11 -40.00 31.66 2.89
N ILE A 12 -40.52 32.31 1.84
CA ILE A 12 -40.62 31.69 0.50
C ILE A 12 -39.23 31.46 -0.11
N VAL A 13 -38.29 32.40 0.04
CA VAL A 13 -36.91 32.25 -0.49
C VAL A 13 -36.12 31.18 0.28
N LEU A 14 -36.33 31.00 1.59
CA LEU A 14 -35.74 29.90 2.35
C LEU A 14 -36.35 28.52 2.02
N GLY A 15 -37.62 28.47 1.57
CA GLY A 15 -38.28 27.24 1.17
C GLY A 15 -37.77 26.64 -0.14
N ILE A 16 -37.24 27.46 -1.05
CA ILE A 16 -36.82 27.02 -2.39
C ILE A 16 -35.37 26.49 -2.37
N ASN A 17 -34.52 26.92 -1.43
CA ASN A 17 -33.12 26.48 -1.33
C ASN A 17 -32.95 25.08 -0.70
N ASN A 18 -34.00 24.49 -0.13
CA ASN A 18 -33.99 23.12 0.39
C ASN A 18 -34.41 22.06 -0.65
N LEU A 19 -34.67 22.46 -1.90
CA LEU A 19 -34.51 21.57 -3.05
C LEU A 19 -33.02 21.44 -3.39
N VAL A 20 -32.24 21.11 -2.35
CA VAL A 20 -30.94 20.50 -2.48
C VAL A 20 -31.16 19.35 -3.45
N TYR A 21 -30.45 19.41 -4.57
CA TYR A 21 -30.13 18.24 -5.39
C TYR A 21 -29.42 17.23 -4.49
N GLY A 22 -30.16 16.56 -3.62
CA GLY A 22 -29.81 15.25 -3.15
C GLY A 22 -29.87 14.40 -4.39
N GLN A 23 -28.75 14.23 -5.08
CA GLN A 23 -28.56 13.09 -5.94
C GLN A 23 -28.69 11.87 -5.03
N ALA A 24 -29.93 11.45 -4.78
CA ALA A 24 -30.24 10.08 -4.47
C ALA A 24 -30.00 9.30 -5.76
N GLU A 25 -28.73 9.19 -6.17
CA GLU A 25 -28.25 8.07 -6.96
C GLU A 25 -28.55 6.85 -6.10
N LYS A 26 -29.78 6.33 -6.22
CA LYS A 26 -30.12 5.00 -5.72
C LYS A 26 -29.04 4.10 -6.29
N ASN A 27 -28.29 3.42 -5.43
CA ASN A 27 -27.35 2.37 -5.81
C ASN A 27 -28.01 1.47 -6.85
N LYS A 28 -27.76 1.73 -8.15
CA LYS A 28 -28.30 0.89 -9.21
C LYS A 28 -27.55 -0.42 -9.08
N ALA A 29 -28.30 -1.51 -8.92
CA ALA A 29 -27.70 -2.83 -8.87
C ALA A 29 -26.88 -3.06 -10.15
N ALA A 30 -25.59 -3.35 -9.99
CA ALA A 30 -24.76 -3.79 -11.10
C ALA A 30 -25.15 -5.22 -11.44
N ASN A 31 -25.65 -5.45 -12.66
CA ASN A 31 -25.84 -6.78 -13.21
C ASN A 31 -24.55 -7.19 -13.91
N ILE A 32 -23.87 -8.21 -13.39
CA ILE A 32 -22.64 -8.75 -13.98
C ILE A 32 -22.98 -10.10 -14.62
N ALA A 33 -22.79 -10.20 -15.94
CA ALA A 33 -22.88 -11.46 -16.68
C ALA A 33 -21.51 -11.77 -17.28
N VAL A 34 -21.07 -13.03 -17.18
CA VAL A 34 -19.78 -13.51 -17.67
C VAL A 34 -20.02 -14.65 -18.63
N ASP A 35 -19.51 -14.53 -19.86
CA ASP A 35 -19.55 -15.59 -20.86
C ASP A 35 -18.24 -16.40 -20.78
N PHE A 36 -18.35 -17.70 -20.54
CA PHE A 36 -17.20 -18.60 -20.45
C PHE A 36 -16.83 -19.25 -21.79
N SER A 37 -17.60 -19.01 -22.87
CA SER A 37 -17.34 -19.56 -24.20
C SER A 37 -16.31 -18.74 -25.00
N GLU A 38 -16.02 -17.50 -24.57
CA GLU A 38 -15.04 -16.62 -25.19
C GLU A 38 -13.81 -16.47 -24.30
N SER A 39 -12.64 -16.88 -24.80
CA SER A 39 -11.35 -16.58 -24.17
C SER A 39 -10.77 -15.32 -24.79
N ILE A 40 -10.46 -14.30 -23.97
CA ILE A 40 -9.88 -13.04 -24.43
C ILE A 40 -8.36 -13.17 -24.48
N GLU A 41 -7.70 -13.26 -23.33
CA GLU A 41 -6.25 -13.38 -23.19
C GLU A 41 -5.89 -14.01 -21.82
N PRO A 42 -4.68 -14.56 -21.64
CA PRO A 42 -4.21 -15.01 -20.34
C PRO A 42 -4.15 -13.88 -19.31
N MET A 43 -4.67 -14.14 -18.10
CA MET A 43 -4.56 -13.21 -16.97
C MET A 43 -3.10 -13.15 -16.49
N LYS A 44 -2.47 -11.98 -16.62
CA LYS A 44 -1.12 -11.75 -16.09
C LYS A 44 -1.21 -11.50 -14.57
N PRO A 45 -0.46 -12.24 -13.73
CA PRO A 45 -0.52 -12.10 -12.29
C PRO A 45 0.26 -10.87 -11.79
N LEU A 46 -0.23 -9.68 -12.12
CA LEU A 46 0.40 -8.40 -11.75
C LEU A 46 0.45 -8.16 -10.23
N TRP A 47 -0.31 -8.92 -9.47
CA TRP A 47 -0.39 -8.86 -8.00
C TRP A 47 0.77 -9.57 -7.28
N ALA A 48 1.63 -10.31 -7.98
CA ALA A 48 2.69 -11.12 -7.36
C ALA A 48 3.95 -10.30 -6.99
N TRP A 49 3.78 -9.03 -6.62
CA TRP A 49 4.86 -8.09 -6.27
C TRP A 49 4.56 -7.42 -4.92
N PHE A 50 5.50 -7.52 -3.99
CA PHE A 50 5.36 -7.01 -2.62
C PHE A 50 6.57 -6.16 -2.22
N GLY A 51 6.37 -5.29 -1.24
CA GLY A 51 7.47 -4.50 -0.67
C GLY A 51 7.27 -4.28 0.82
N TYR A 52 8.39 -4.06 1.51
CA TYR A 52 8.40 -3.79 2.95
C TYR A 52 9.58 -2.88 3.30
N ASP A 53 9.44 -2.14 4.41
CA ASP A 53 10.37 -1.08 4.80
C ASP A 53 11.68 -1.67 5.36
N GLU A 54 11.66 -2.34 6.50
CA GLU A 54 12.90 -2.75 7.17
C GLU A 54 13.44 -4.09 6.64
N PRO A 55 14.67 -4.14 6.08
CA PRO A 55 15.26 -5.38 5.59
C PRO A 55 15.57 -6.37 6.74
N ASN A 56 15.76 -5.85 7.95
CA ASN A 56 16.13 -6.64 9.11
C ASN A 56 15.00 -7.55 9.62
N TYR A 57 13.74 -7.25 9.29
CA TYR A 57 12.62 -8.12 9.66
C TYR A 57 12.53 -9.38 8.79
N THR A 58 13.19 -9.42 7.62
CA THR A 58 13.12 -10.55 6.68
C THR A 58 13.56 -11.87 7.31
N TYR A 59 14.68 -11.86 8.05
CA TYR A 59 15.23 -13.06 8.66
C TYR A 59 14.64 -13.38 10.04
N MET A 60 13.80 -12.49 10.58
CA MET A 60 13.14 -12.71 11.87
C MET A 60 11.98 -13.70 11.74
N LYS A 61 11.54 -14.25 12.88
CA LYS A 61 10.49 -15.29 12.95
C LYS A 61 9.25 -14.94 12.13
N ASP A 62 8.69 -13.76 12.37
CA ASP A 62 7.42 -13.37 11.75
C ASP A 62 7.59 -12.89 10.30
N GLY A 63 8.76 -12.36 9.93
CA GLY A 63 9.10 -12.06 8.53
C GLY A 63 9.17 -13.33 7.69
N LYS A 64 9.89 -14.36 8.17
CA LYS A 64 9.94 -15.69 7.52
C LYS A 64 8.55 -16.31 7.38
N LYS A 65 7.72 -16.25 8.44
CA LYS A 65 6.35 -16.74 8.40
C LYS A 65 5.52 -16.02 7.33
N LEU A 66 5.49 -14.69 7.38
CA LEU A 66 4.68 -13.88 6.46
C LEU A 66 5.10 -14.07 5.01
N LEU A 67 6.41 -14.02 4.71
CA LEU A 67 6.91 -14.20 3.35
C LEU A 67 6.61 -15.61 2.81
N SER A 68 6.67 -16.64 3.66
CA SER A 68 6.29 -18.00 3.29
C SER A 68 4.79 -18.12 2.99
N GLU A 69 3.94 -17.46 3.79
CA GLU A 69 2.48 -17.44 3.57
C GLU A 69 2.11 -16.69 2.29
N ILE A 70 2.77 -15.55 2.02
CA ILE A 70 2.60 -14.80 0.77
C ILE A 70 3.01 -15.65 -0.44
N ALA A 71 4.15 -16.35 -0.36
CA ALA A 71 4.60 -17.24 -1.42
C ALA A 71 3.62 -18.41 -1.66
N ALA A 72 3.08 -19.01 -0.59
CA ALA A 72 2.13 -20.12 -0.68
C ALA A 72 0.74 -19.69 -1.19
N ALA A 73 0.35 -18.42 -0.98
CA ALA A 73 -0.94 -17.89 -1.45
C ALA A 73 -0.96 -17.56 -2.95
N SER A 74 0.21 -17.54 -3.61
CA SER A 74 0.33 -17.18 -5.02
C SER A 74 0.53 -18.43 -5.89
N PRO A 75 -0.19 -18.55 -7.03
CA PRO A 75 0.04 -19.63 -8.00
C PRO A 75 1.31 -19.42 -8.84
N VAL A 76 1.99 -18.28 -8.67
CA VAL A 76 3.23 -17.90 -9.36
C VAL A 76 4.27 -17.40 -8.36
N PRO A 77 5.58 -17.39 -8.70
CA PRO A 77 6.60 -16.81 -7.84
C PRO A 77 6.25 -15.39 -7.40
N VAL A 78 6.44 -15.12 -6.12
CA VAL A 78 6.30 -13.78 -5.56
C VAL A 78 7.65 -13.07 -5.58
N PHE A 79 7.65 -11.82 -6.01
CA PHE A 79 8.82 -10.96 -6.01
C PHE A 79 8.69 -9.92 -4.90
N VAL A 80 9.78 -9.67 -4.19
CA VAL A 80 9.81 -8.73 -3.07
C VAL A 80 10.86 -7.65 -3.27
N ARG A 81 10.58 -6.46 -2.72
CA ARG A 81 11.51 -5.35 -2.66
C ARG A 81 11.63 -4.84 -1.22
N ALA A 82 12.82 -4.92 -0.66
CA ALA A 82 13.16 -4.36 0.65
C ALA A 82 13.85 -3.00 0.50
N HIS A 83 13.61 -2.08 1.43
CA HIS A 83 14.45 -0.88 1.54
C HIS A 83 15.77 -1.18 2.27
N SER A 84 16.67 -0.19 2.26
CA SER A 84 17.84 -0.12 3.15
C SER A 84 18.87 -1.27 3.09
N LEU A 85 18.91 -2.02 1.99
CA LEU A 85 19.89 -3.11 1.80
C LEU A 85 21.35 -2.64 1.86
N LEU A 86 21.65 -1.38 1.55
CA LEU A 86 23.01 -0.83 1.54
C LEU A 86 23.16 0.39 2.46
N VAL A 87 22.29 0.53 3.45
CA VAL A 87 22.41 1.58 4.46
C VAL A 87 23.44 1.14 5.51
N THR A 88 24.42 1.99 5.77
CA THR A 88 25.40 1.85 6.87
C THR A 88 24.70 2.12 8.21
N GLY A 89 24.95 1.30 9.22
CA GLY A 89 24.28 1.38 10.52
C GLY A 89 24.66 0.23 11.45
N ASP A 90 23.85 -0.01 12.47
CA ASP A 90 24.11 -1.01 13.51
C ASP A 90 23.49 -2.40 13.23
N GLY A 91 22.77 -2.55 12.13
CA GLY A 91 22.09 -3.80 11.78
C GLY A 91 20.82 -4.07 12.60
N VAL A 92 20.37 -3.12 13.42
CA VAL A 92 19.20 -3.29 14.30
C VAL A 92 17.93 -2.85 13.56
N ALA A 93 16.89 -3.68 13.63
CA ALA A 93 15.59 -3.34 13.08
C ALA A 93 14.94 -2.21 13.90
N ALA A 94 14.42 -1.18 13.24
CA ALA A 94 13.73 -0.05 13.88
C ALA A 94 12.46 0.31 13.10
N LEU A 95 11.47 0.92 13.76
CA LEU A 95 10.24 1.32 13.08
C LEU A 95 10.55 2.35 11.98
N LYS A 96 10.23 2.00 10.74
CA LYS A 96 10.50 2.71 9.49
C LYS A 96 11.99 2.83 9.11
N TRP A 97 12.88 2.08 9.75
CA TRP A 97 14.32 2.16 9.48
C TRP A 97 15.06 0.84 9.66
N GLY A 98 16.10 0.63 8.87
CA GLY A 98 16.96 -0.55 8.96
C GLY A 98 18.28 -0.33 8.25
N SER A 99 19.22 -1.23 8.50
CA SER A 99 20.56 -1.20 7.90
C SER A 99 21.12 -2.61 7.84
N THR A 100 21.98 -2.87 6.87
CA THR A 100 22.72 -4.14 6.78
C THR A 100 24.19 -3.96 7.15
N ASN A 101 24.64 -2.70 7.18
CA ASN A 101 26.03 -2.33 7.36
C ASN A 101 26.96 -3.03 6.36
N ALA A 102 26.50 -3.19 5.12
CA ALA A 102 27.26 -3.85 4.05
C ALA A 102 28.60 -3.17 3.74
N TYR A 103 28.72 -1.87 4.03
CA TYR A 103 29.90 -1.05 3.76
C TYR A 103 30.23 -0.11 4.92
N THR A 104 31.50 -0.11 5.32
CA THR A 104 32.16 0.89 6.17
C THR A 104 33.59 1.15 5.68
N GLU A 105 34.29 2.10 6.30
CA GLU A 105 35.72 2.36 6.04
C GLU A 105 36.52 2.23 7.35
N ASP A 106 37.78 1.80 7.27
CA ASP A 106 38.72 1.84 8.41
C ASP A 106 39.27 3.26 8.64
N GLU A 107 40.13 3.44 9.65
CA GLU A 107 40.73 4.75 9.98
C GLU A 107 41.61 5.32 8.84
N SER A 108 42.05 4.48 7.90
CA SER A 108 42.85 4.89 6.73
C SER A 108 41.98 5.11 5.48
N GLY A 109 40.67 4.93 5.56
CA GLY A 109 39.74 5.03 4.43
C GLY A 109 39.69 3.79 3.55
N ASN A 110 40.22 2.63 3.99
CA ASN A 110 40.09 1.40 3.23
C ASN A 110 38.68 0.82 3.38
N PRO A 111 38.08 0.28 2.30
CA PRO A 111 36.73 -0.25 2.36
C PRO A 111 36.68 -1.57 3.14
N ILE A 112 35.68 -1.69 4.01
CA ILE A 112 35.33 -2.92 4.73
C ILE A 112 33.92 -3.33 4.30
N TYR A 113 33.79 -4.58 3.86
CA TYR A 113 32.51 -5.17 3.44
C TYR A 113 32.06 -6.27 4.40
N ASN A 114 30.79 -6.25 4.78
CA ASN A 114 30.18 -7.28 5.62
C ASN A 114 28.82 -7.71 5.05
N TRP A 115 28.78 -8.91 4.48
CA TRP A 115 27.58 -9.43 3.81
C TRP A 115 26.66 -10.25 4.72
N SER A 116 27.01 -10.46 6.00
CA SER A 116 26.29 -11.40 6.87
C SER A 116 24.78 -11.14 7.02
N ILE A 117 24.35 -9.87 7.10
CA ILE A 117 22.93 -9.52 7.17
C ILE A 117 22.25 -9.71 5.80
N ILE A 118 22.93 -9.36 4.71
CA ILE A 118 22.44 -9.60 3.34
C ILE A 118 22.25 -11.10 3.09
N ASP A 119 23.22 -11.92 3.48
CA ASP A 119 23.16 -13.39 3.38
C ASP A 119 22.09 -14.00 4.29
N SER A 120 21.60 -13.27 5.28
CA SER A 120 20.46 -13.69 6.09
C SER A 120 19.11 -13.38 5.42
N ILE A 121 19.09 -12.41 4.50
CA ILE A 121 17.89 -11.96 3.77
C ILE A 121 17.63 -12.84 2.54
N PHE A 122 18.68 -13.32 1.85
CA PHE A 122 18.62 -14.07 0.59
C PHE A 122 19.20 -15.47 0.72
#